data_AF-A0A1G8G9J9-F1
#
_entry.id   AF-A0A1G8G9J9-F1
#
_cell.length_a   1.000
_cell.length_b   1.000
_cell.length_c   1.000
_cell.angle_alpha   90.00
_cell.angle_beta   90.00
_cell.angle_gamma   90.00
#
_symmetry.space_group_name_H-M   'P 1'
#
loop_
_entity.id
_entity.type
_entity.pdbx_description
1 polymer ?
#
loop_
_entity_poly.entity_id
_entity_poly.type
_entity_poly.pdbx_seq_one_letter_code
_entity_poly.pdbx_strand_id
1 'polypeptide(L)'
;MYTICSCEENTYRISCGGNGGGSGSGSGPEFPANPEENKEVDYFSPEGEHIRYQFKNNVWRIVLMSLPEVVVKAKSSTYPYLIFNWPQDQRKVYNAGMVFTFESETNTWNGVLATDAIIAQAIEDKIDDSLLDSCLKGIMEQLKMATNADIANVMAKLDATNVYNLTMKMGTVNPGKYAATTKVSKNNYLVTVTQNDFTTASKLYRATALLHETIHAYMLSIVDDYNTYPTNAPFTDFPELFKIYVSKINNVDNAEIAQHEDMANKYIDAMASALEEYQKSTTGIPSSLADKQVFLDMAWSGLQGTAVYNKKSQEGIIDDTRITARIGAELNGVYSQGQYAVGQPCN
;
A
#
# COMPACT_ATOMS: atom_id res chain seq x y z
N MET A 1 -21.30 4.99 35.21
CA MET A 1 -22.10 3.83 35.61
C MET A 1 -22.08 2.81 34.48
N TYR A 2 -20.95 2.12 34.38
CA TYR A 2 -20.80 0.73 33.98
C TYR A 2 -20.10 0.10 35.19
N THR A 3 -20.58 -1.04 35.65
CA THR A 3 -20.17 -1.64 36.93
C THR A 3 -18.76 -2.20 36.82
N ILE A 4 -17.87 -1.63 37.61
CA ILE A 4 -16.49 -2.03 37.79
C ILE A 4 -16.49 -3.28 38.68
N CYS A 5 -15.97 -4.41 38.21
CA CYS A 5 -15.57 -5.48 39.12
C CYS A 5 -14.18 -5.14 39.65
N SER A 6 -14.14 -4.63 40.88
CA SER A 6 -12.94 -4.56 41.70
C SER A 6 -12.66 -5.94 42.30
N CYS A 7 -11.50 -6.51 42.01
CA CYS A 7 -10.94 -7.59 42.81
C CYS A 7 -9.46 -7.28 43.04
N GLU A 8 -9.17 -6.50 44.08
CA GLU A 8 -7.87 -6.55 44.74
C GLU A 8 -7.77 -7.82 45.57
N GLU A 9 -6.59 -8.43 45.47
CA GLU A 9 -5.89 -9.25 46.45
C GLU A 9 -6.53 -10.50 47.09
N ASN A 10 -5.84 -11.60 46.79
CA ASN A 10 -5.53 -12.74 47.67
C ASN A 10 -6.58 -13.84 47.93
N THR A 11 -6.10 -15.04 47.57
CA THR A 11 -6.40 -16.34 48.15
C THR A 11 -7.84 -16.80 48.08
N TYR A 12 -8.15 -17.74 47.18
CA TYR A 12 -8.67 -19.06 47.55
C TYR A 12 -8.62 -19.98 46.32
N ARG A 13 -7.91 -21.10 46.49
CA ARG A 13 -8.05 -22.28 45.63
C ARG A 13 -9.51 -22.69 45.64
N ILE A 14 -10.17 -22.70 44.49
CA ILE A 14 -11.39 -23.49 44.30
C ILE A 14 -11.07 -24.58 43.29
N SER A 15 -10.71 -25.73 43.86
CA SER A 15 -10.83 -27.02 43.22
C SER A 15 -12.32 -27.35 43.14
N CYS A 16 -12.84 -27.49 41.93
CA CYS A 16 -14.05 -28.27 41.70
C CYS A 16 -13.64 -29.56 41.00
N GLY A 17 -13.47 -30.61 41.82
CA GLY A 17 -13.25 -31.97 41.33
C GLY A 17 -14.55 -32.55 40.75
N GLY A 18 -14.42 -33.16 39.58
CA GLY A 18 -15.35 -34.13 39.02
C GLY A 18 -14.55 -35.23 38.35
N ASN A 19 -14.53 -36.42 38.97
CA ASN A 19 -13.92 -37.63 38.42
C ASN A 19 -14.65 -38.10 37.16
N GLY A 20 -13.89 -38.37 36.09
CA GLY A 20 -14.39 -39.05 34.88
C GLY A 20 -13.27 -39.11 33.85
N GLY A 21 -12.64 -40.27 33.69
CA GLY A 21 -11.45 -40.44 32.86
C GLY A 21 -11.71 -40.37 31.35
N GLY A 22 -10.66 -40.02 30.62
CA GLY A 22 -10.56 -40.31 29.19
C GLY A 22 -10.03 -39.15 28.34
N SER A 23 -8.79 -39.31 27.88
CA SER A 23 -8.24 -38.75 26.64
C SER A 23 -8.12 -37.22 26.54
N GLY A 24 -6.87 -36.74 26.60
CA GLY A 24 -6.51 -35.34 26.40
C GLY A 24 -7.18 -34.72 25.18
N SER A 25 -7.87 -33.61 25.41
CA SER A 25 -8.44 -32.76 24.38
C SER A 25 -7.85 -31.38 24.63
N GLY A 26 -6.99 -30.93 23.71
CA GLY A 26 -6.64 -29.52 23.65
C GLY A 26 -7.93 -28.75 23.43
N SER A 27 -8.19 -27.75 24.28
CA SER A 27 -9.37 -26.89 24.24
C SER A 27 -9.35 -25.99 23.00
N GLY A 28 -9.48 -26.58 21.82
CA GLY A 28 -9.61 -25.86 20.57
C GLY A 28 -11.03 -25.31 20.39
N PRO A 29 -11.23 -24.43 19.39
CA PRO A 29 -12.56 -23.95 19.04
C PRO A 29 -13.48 -25.10 18.60
N GLU A 30 -14.72 -25.09 19.08
CA GLU A 30 -15.77 -26.01 18.62
C GLU A 30 -16.55 -25.39 17.46
N PHE A 31 -16.59 -26.09 16.32
CA PHE A 31 -17.28 -25.62 15.11
C PHE A 31 -18.56 -26.44 14.84
N PRO A 32 -19.65 -25.79 14.40
CA PRO A 32 -20.83 -26.49 13.89
C PRO A 32 -20.48 -27.47 12.76
N ALA A 33 -21.10 -28.65 12.74
CA ALA A 33 -20.86 -29.67 11.72
C ALA A 33 -21.40 -29.29 10.33
N ASN A 34 -22.48 -28.52 10.27
CA ASN A 34 -23.12 -28.05 9.04
C ASN A 34 -23.35 -26.52 9.13
N PRO A 35 -22.28 -25.71 9.05
CA PRO A 35 -22.41 -24.26 9.14
C PRO A 35 -22.98 -23.67 7.84
N GLU A 36 -23.78 -22.62 7.99
CA GLU A 36 -24.24 -21.79 6.88
C GLU A 36 -23.13 -20.84 6.43
N GLU A 37 -23.15 -20.43 5.15
CA GLU A 37 -22.22 -19.43 4.62
C GLU A 37 -22.31 -18.13 5.43
N ASN A 38 -21.16 -17.55 5.77
CA ASN A 38 -20.97 -16.41 6.67
C ASN A 38 -21.30 -16.65 8.15
N LYS A 39 -21.52 -17.90 8.60
CA LYS A 39 -21.71 -18.19 10.02
C LYS A 39 -20.49 -17.76 10.83
N GLU A 40 -20.70 -17.03 11.92
CA GLU A 40 -19.64 -16.62 12.85
C GLU A 40 -19.63 -17.45 14.14
N VAL A 41 -18.44 -17.71 14.68
CA VAL A 41 -18.18 -18.38 15.96
C VAL A 41 -17.07 -17.64 16.70
N ASP A 42 -17.34 -17.26 17.95
CA ASP A 42 -16.34 -16.70 18.85
C ASP A 42 -15.71 -17.79 19.70
N TYR A 43 -14.39 -17.74 19.84
CA TYR A 43 -13.58 -18.61 20.69
C TYR A 43 -12.79 -17.75 21.68
N PHE A 44 -12.85 -18.14 22.95
CA PHE A 44 -12.09 -17.51 24.03
C PHE A 44 -11.11 -18.54 24.59
N SER A 45 -9.81 -18.31 24.43
CA SER A 45 -8.82 -19.22 24.98
C SER A 45 -8.72 -19.08 26.50
N PRO A 46 -8.32 -20.15 27.22
CA PRO A 46 -8.06 -20.07 28.66
C PRO A 46 -7.00 -19.01 29.01
N GLU A 47 -6.11 -18.69 28.07
CA GLU A 47 -5.09 -17.68 28.24
C GLU A 47 -5.57 -16.25 27.94
N GLY A 48 -6.82 -16.06 27.50
CA GLY A 48 -7.44 -14.75 27.30
C GLY A 48 -7.40 -14.22 25.87
N GLU A 49 -7.13 -15.06 24.87
CA GLU A 49 -7.30 -14.68 23.45
C GLU A 49 -8.78 -14.70 23.11
N HIS A 50 -9.25 -13.70 22.37
CA HIS A 50 -10.55 -13.74 21.73
C HIS A 50 -10.35 -13.84 20.22
N ILE A 51 -10.86 -14.90 19.59
CA ILE A 51 -10.75 -15.13 18.15
C ILE A 51 -12.14 -15.35 17.59
N ARG A 52 -12.50 -14.59 16.55
CA ARG A 52 -13.73 -14.82 15.78
C ARG A 52 -13.40 -15.52 14.48
N TYR A 53 -14.12 -16.59 14.21
CA TYR A 53 -14.10 -17.32 12.96
C TYR A 53 -15.37 -17.05 12.15
N GLN A 54 -15.26 -17.00 10.82
CA GLN A 54 -16.37 -16.95 9.88
C GLN A 54 -16.25 -18.08 8.87
N PHE A 55 -17.34 -18.80 8.63
CA PHE A 55 -17.40 -19.85 7.62
C PHE A 55 -17.61 -19.22 6.24
N LYS A 56 -16.64 -19.38 5.34
CA LYS A 56 -16.70 -18.88 3.96
C LYS A 56 -16.11 -19.87 2.98
N ASN A 57 -16.79 -20.11 1.87
CA ASN A 57 -16.34 -21.02 0.81
C ASN A 57 -15.91 -22.39 1.35
N ASN A 58 -16.74 -23.00 2.21
CA ASN A 58 -16.49 -24.28 2.88
C ASN A 58 -15.28 -24.31 3.85
N VAL A 59 -14.78 -23.15 4.31
CA VAL A 59 -13.63 -23.08 5.23
C VAL A 59 -13.89 -22.06 6.33
N TRP A 60 -13.52 -22.40 7.57
CA TRP A 60 -13.49 -21.43 8.68
C TRP A 60 -12.26 -20.54 8.57
N ARG A 61 -12.46 -19.23 8.56
CA ARG A 61 -11.39 -18.22 8.49
C ARG A 61 -11.45 -17.32 9.71
N ILE A 62 -10.29 -16.96 10.25
CA ILE A 62 -10.22 -15.94 11.31
C ILE A 62 -10.60 -14.60 10.70
N VAL A 63 -11.57 -13.91 11.29
CA VAL A 63 -12.01 -12.58 10.87
C VAL A 63 -11.67 -11.48 11.88
N LEU A 64 -11.47 -11.86 13.14
CA LEU A 64 -11.06 -10.96 14.21
C LEU A 64 -10.21 -11.72 15.24
N MET A 65 -9.22 -11.03 15.79
CA MET A 65 -8.44 -11.45 16.96
C MET A 65 -8.32 -10.28 17.92
N SER A 66 -8.65 -10.47 19.19
CA SER A 66 -8.39 -9.53 20.27
C SER A 66 -7.40 -10.16 21.23
N LEU A 67 -6.22 -9.56 21.33
CA LEU A 67 -5.06 -10.07 22.05
C LEU A 67 -4.62 -9.04 23.11
N PRO A 68 -4.99 -9.22 24.39
CA PRO A 68 -4.48 -8.37 25.46
C PRO A 68 -2.95 -8.40 25.50
N GLU A 69 -2.31 -7.29 25.85
CA GLU A 69 -0.84 -7.17 25.81
C GLU A 69 -0.14 -8.25 26.67
N VAL A 70 -0.77 -8.64 27.80
CA VAL A 70 -0.28 -9.74 28.65
C VAL A 70 -0.23 -11.08 27.90
N VAL A 71 -1.20 -11.35 27.02
CA VAL A 71 -1.25 -12.56 26.19
C VAL A 71 -0.16 -12.54 25.14
N VAL A 72 0.02 -11.40 24.47
CA VAL A 72 1.11 -11.21 23.48
C VAL A 72 2.48 -11.46 24.13
N LYS A 73 2.71 -10.92 25.33
CA LYS A 73 3.95 -11.12 26.08
C LYS A 73 4.13 -12.58 26.54
N ALA A 74 3.06 -13.22 27.03
CA ALA A 74 3.09 -14.61 27.47
C ALA A 74 3.33 -15.59 26.30
N LYS A 75 2.74 -15.32 25.14
CA LYS A 75 2.87 -16.10 23.91
C LYS A 75 3.82 -15.44 22.90
N SER A 76 4.98 -14.99 23.40
CA SER A 76 5.95 -14.23 22.61
C SER A 76 6.52 -14.97 21.40
N SER A 77 6.56 -16.30 21.43
CA SER A 77 6.93 -17.13 20.27
C SER A 77 5.86 -17.17 19.18
N THR A 78 4.59 -16.98 19.54
CA THR A 78 3.44 -16.97 18.61
C THR A 78 3.21 -15.58 18.03
N TYR A 79 3.36 -14.53 18.84
CA TYR A 79 3.11 -13.14 18.45
C TYR A 79 4.37 -12.25 18.55
N PRO A 80 5.55 -12.68 18.05
CA PRO A 80 6.78 -11.92 18.23
C PRO A 80 6.72 -10.53 17.59
N TYR A 81 5.90 -10.37 16.55
CA TYR A 81 5.71 -9.14 15.80
C TYR A 81 4.84 -8.08 16.50
N LEU A 82 4.14 -8.45 17.59
CA LEU A 82 3.33 -7.51 18.40
C LEU A 82 4.06 -7.05 19.67
N ILE A 83 5.30 -7.47 19.88
CA ILE A 83 6.08 -7.15 21.07
C ILE A 83 6.77 -5.80 20.88
N PHE A 84 6.27 -4.76 21.55
CA PHE A 84 6.89 -3.44 21.58
C PHE A 84 7.09 -2.98 23.02
N ASN A 85 8.20 -2.28 23.26
CA ASN A 85 8.35 -1.49 24.48
C ASN A 85 7.50 -0.23 24.30
N TRP A 86 6.39 -0.14 25.06
CA TRP A 86 5.46 0.99 25.02
C TRP A 86 4.83 1.19 23.63
N PRO A 87 3.94 0.29 23.18
CA PRO A 87 3.17 0.50 21.96
C PRO A 87 2.39 1.82 22.06
N GLN A 88 2.46 2.62 21.00
CA GLN A 88 1.67 3.84 20.89
C GLN A 88 0.23 3.48 20.55
N ASP A 89 -0.71 4.26 21.07
CA ASP A 89 -2.12 4.15 20.69
C ASP A 89 -2.28 4.22 19.17
N GLN A 90 -3.21 3.44 18.63
CA GLN A 90 -3.47 3.29 17.20
C GLN A 90 -2.29 2.76 16.38
N ARG A 91 -1.24 2.21 17.01
CA ARG A 91 -0.15 1.56 16.28
C ARG A 91 -0.69 0.34 15.52
N LYS A 92 -0.41 0.29 14.21
CA LYS A 92 -0.77 -0.84 13.33
C LYS A 92 0.42 -1.77 13.06
N VAL A 93 0.16 -3.07 13.03
CA VAL A 93 1.12 -4.14 12.66
C VAL A 93 0.45 -5.13 11.72
N TYR A 94 1.15 -5.51 10.66
CA TYR A 94 0.64 -6.36 9.59
C TYR A 94 1.29 -7.74 9.68
N ASN A 95 0.48 -8.79 9.81
CA ASN A 95 0.98 -10.16 9.84
C ASN A 95 -0.11 -11.15 9.42
N ALA A 96 0.28 -12.18 8.67
CA ALA A 96 -0.59 -13.31 8.30
C ALA A 96 -1.96 -12.92 7.71
N GLY A 97 -2.01 -11.86 6.88
CA GLY A 97 -3.26 -11.37 6.28
C GLY A 97 -4.19 -10.65 7.26
N MET A 98 -3.68 -10.24 8.41
CA MET A 98 -4.40 -9.45 9.41
C MET A 98 -3.66 -8.15 9.73
N VAL A 99 -4.43 -7.17 10.21
CA VAL A 99 -3.94 -5.87 10.69
C VAL A 99 -4.31 -5.74 12.14
N PHE A 100 -3.29 -5.67 12.99
CA PHE A 100 -3.41 -5.52 14.42
C PHE A 100 -3.25 -4.05 14.78
N THR A 101 -4.26 -3.46 15.40
CA THR A 101 -4.23 -2.08 15.92
C THR A 101 -4.15 -2.13 17.44
N PHE A 102 -3.19 -1.41 18.03
CA PHE A 102 -3.08 -1.30 19.48
C PHE A 102 -4.03 -0.24 20.03
N GLU A 103 -4.90 -0.64 20.95
CA GLU A 103 -5.82 0.23 21.66
C GLU A 103 -5.29 0.45 23.09
N SER A 104 -4.81 1.66 23.37
CA SER A 104 -4.20 2.00 24.66
C SER A 104 -5.19 2.00 25.82
N GLU A 105 -6.47 2.32 25.56
CA GLU A 105 -7.53 2.32 26.56
C GLU A 105 -7.75 0.92 27.16
N THR A 106 -7.55 -0.12 26.36
CA THR A 106 -7.78 -1.52 26.74
C THR A 106 -6.49 -2.34 26.82
N ASN A 107 -5.34 -1.74 26.52
CA ASN A 107 -4.04 -2.42 26.37
C ASN A 107 -4.14 -3.71 25.54
N THR A 108 -4.82 -3.62 24.40
CA THR A 108 -5.19 -4.79 23.59
C THR A 108 -4.82 -4.55 22.13
N TRP A 109 -4.29 -5.57 21.48
CA TRP A 109 -4.13 -5.61 20.03
C TRP A 109 -5.38 -6.19 19.38
N ASN A 110 -6.04 -5.38 18.56
CA ASN A 110 -7.21 -5.78 17.80
C ASN A 110 -6.80 -6.07 16.35
N GLY A 111 -6.72 -7.35 16.01
CA GLY A 111 -6.53 -7.90 14.69
C GLY A 111 -7.84 -8.01 13.92
N VAL A 112 -7.89 -7.46 12.71
CA VAL A 112 -8.96 -7.72 11.73
C VAL A 112 -8.34 -8.22 10.43
N LEU A 113 -9.14 -8.84 9.55
CA LEU A 113 -8.66 -9.19 8.21
C LEU A 113 -8.15 -7.95 7.48
N ALA A 114 -6.96 -8.08 6.90
CA ALA A 114 -6.39 -7.08 6.02
C ALA A 114 -7.19 -7.07 4.71
N THR A 115 -8.11 -6.13 4.58
CA THR A 115 -8.74 -5.83 3.29
C THR A 115 -7.76 -5.01 2.45
N ASP A 116 -7.94 -5.00 1.13
CA ASP A 116 -7.10 -4.21 0.21
C ASP A 116 -7.06 -2.73 0.64
N ALA A 117 -8.18 -2.20 1.12
CA ALA A 117 -8.28 -0.84 1.66
C ALA A 117 -7.41 -0.62 2.92
N ILE A 118 -7.33 -1.59 3.84
CA ILE A 118 -6.51 -1.45 5.05
C ILE A 118 -5.02 -1.62 4.72
N ILE A 119 -4.67 -2.49 3.77
CA ILE A 119 -3.29 -2.64 3.28
C ILE A 119 -2.84 -1.37 2.54
N ALA A 120 -3.71 -0.83 1.69
CA ALA A 120 -3.51 0.45 1.04
C ALA A 120 -3.24 1.59 2.03
N GLN A 121 -4.08 1.73 3.07
CA GLN A 121 -3.86 2.74 4.11
C GLN A 121 -2.55 2.49 4.87
N ALA A 122 -2.19 1.23 5.09
CA ALA A 122 -0.91 0.86 5.71
C ALA A 122 0.29 1.42 4.95
N ILE A 123 0.26 1.23 3.63
CA ILE A 123 1.33 1.64 2.75
C ILE A 123 1.48 3.15 2.85
N GLU A 124 0.37 3.89 2.77
CA GLU A 124 0.36 5.34 2.91
C GLU A 124 0.88 5.83 4.27
N ASP A 125 0.46 5.20 5.37
CA ASP A 125 0.92 5.49 6.75
C ASP A 125 2.45 5.27 6.91
N LYS A 126 3.05 4.46 6.03
CA LYS A 126 4.48 4.12 6.02
C LYS A 126 5.32 4.98 5.06
N ILE A 127 4.71 5.97 4.42
CA ILE A 127 5.42 6.96 3.59
C ILE A 127 5.90 8.12 4.47
N ASP A 128 7.22 8.17 4.71
CA ASP A 128 7.91 9.27 5.36
C ASP A 128 8.43 10.28 4.33
N ASP A 129 7.70 11.39 4.18
CA ASP A 129 8.05 12.53 3.32
C ASP A 129 8.63 13.72 4.11
N SER A 130 9.03 13.50 5.37
CA SER A 130 9.54 14.55 6.27
C SER A 130 10.86 15.20 5.80
N LEU A 131 11.59 14.55 4.89
CA LEU A 131 12.86 15.03 4.33
C LEU A 131 12.70 15.69 2.95
N LEU A 132 11.48 15.86 2.46
CA LEU A 132 11.19 16.64 1.27
C LEU A 132 11.16 18.16 1.57
N ASP A 133 11.32 18.95 0.51
CA ASP A 133 11.09 20.40 0.59
C ASP A 133 9.61 20.74 0.87
N SER A 134 9.34 21.99 1.23
CA SER A 134 7.99 22.46 1.57
C SER A 134 6.98 22.30 0.44
N CYS A 135 7.40 22.44 -0.83
CA CYS A 135 6.47 22.32 -1.94
C CYS A 135 6.05 20.85 -2.11
N LEU A 136 7.03 19.95 -2.13
CA LEU A 136 6.79 18.52 -2.31
C LEU A 136 6.03 17.91 -1.12
N LYS A 137 6.27 18.38 0.10
CA LYS A 137 5.44 18.04 1.27
C LYS A 137 3.99 18.43 1.06
N GLY A 138 3.73 19.65 0.59
CA GLY A 138 2.36 20.08 0.30
C GLY A 138 1.69 19.24 -0.79
N ILE A 139 2.46 18.77 -1.77
CA ILE A 139 1.96 17.83 -2.79
C ILE A 139 1.63 16.47 -2.15
N MET A 140 2.54 15.90 -1.35
CA MET A 140 2.33 14.62 -0.68
C MET A 140 1.16 14.64 0.30
N GLU A 141 1.02 15.71 1.07
CA GLU A 141 -0.13 15.92 1.97
C GLU A 141 -1.44 15.87 1.19
N GLN A 142 -1.52 16.54 0.04
CA GLN A 142 -2.73 16.52 -0.80
C GLN A 142 -2.98 15.16 -1.46
N LEU A 143 -1.91 14.45 -1.86
CA LEU A 143 -2.02 13.09 -2.40
C LEU A 143 -2.46 12.08 -1.34
N LYS A 144 -2.11 12.29 -0.07
CA LYS A 144 -2.55 11.45 1.07
C LYS A 144 -3.95 11.81 1.58
N MET A 145 -4.41 13.05 1.37
CA MET A 145 -5.71 13.53 1.86
C MET A 145 -6.83 13.48 0.80
N ALA A 146 -6.55 13.03 -0.42
CA ALA A 146 -7.53 12.96 -1.49
C ALA A 146 -8.62 11.93 -1.19
N THR A 147 -9.89 12.35 -1.24
CA THR A 147 -11.02 11.55 -0.76
C THR A 147 -11.41 10.35 -1.63
N ASN A 148 -11.18 10.39 -2.94
CA ASN A 148 -11.64 9.36 -3.89
C ASN A 148 -10.48 8.58 -4.55
N ALA A 149 -9.27 9.12 -4.52
CA ALA A 149 -8.09 8.65 -5.23
C ALA A 149 -6.79 9.14 -4.56
N ASP A 150 -6.71 9.06 -3.22
CA ASP A 150 -5.44 9.13 -2.49
C ASP A 150 -4.48 7.98 -2.85
N ILE A 151 -3.28 8.02 -2.27
CA ILE A 151 -2.27 6.98 -2.47
C ILE A 151 -2.81 5.63 -2.01
N ALA A 152 -3.56 5.57 -0.91
CA ALA A 152 -4.23 4.34 -0.48
C ALA A 152 -5.15 3.78 -1.59
N ASN A 153 -6.05 4.57 -2.14
CA ASN A 153 -6.94 4.15 -3.23
C ASN A 153 -6.17 3.71 -4.49
N VAL A 154 -5.05 4.37 -4.82
CA VAL A 154 -4.16 3.92 -5.90
C VAL A 154 -3.61 2.53 -5.61
N MET A 155 -3.10 2.28 -4.40
CA MET A 155 -2.58 0.98 -4.01
C MET A 155 -3.67 -0.09 -4.00
N ALA A 156 -4.88 0.24 -3.54
CA ALA A 156 -6.03 -0.67 -3.57
C ALA A 156 -6.40 -1.08 -5.00
N LYS A 157 -6.43 -0.12 -5.95
CA LYS A 157 -6.67 -0.40 -7.38
C LYS A 157 -5.59 -1.27 -8.03
N LEU A 158 -4.39 -1.30 -7.46
CA LEU A 158 -3.27 -2.16 -7.87
C LEU A 158 -3.27 -3.51 -7.13
N ASP A 159 -4.35 -3.83 -6.41
CA ASP A 159 -4.50 -5.02 -5.58
C ASP A 159 -3.32 -5.19 -4.61
N ALA A 160 -2.93 -4.09 -3.94
CA ALA A 160 -1.78 -4.08 -3.06
C ALA A 160 -1.93 -5.04 -1.88
N THR A 161 -0.98 -5.96 -1.75
CA THR A 161 -0.96 -7.00 -0.71
C THR A 161 0.24 -6.88 0.23
N ASN A 162 1.29 -6.17 -0.18
CA ASN A 162 2.55 -6.06 0.55
C ASN A 162 2.74 -4.66 1.14
N VAL A 163 2.86 -4.59 2.47
CA VAL A 163 3.21 -3.35 3.18
C VAL A 163 4.72 -3.16 3.19
N TYR A 164 5.17 -1.96 2.84
CA TYR A 164 6.58 -1.58 2.81
C TYR A 164 6.79 -0.21 3.47
N ASN A 165 8.03 0.07 3.88
CA ASN A 165 8.42 1.39 4.34
C ASN A 165 9.00 2.19 3.16
N LEU A 166 8.61 3.45 3.04
CA LEU A 166 9.08 4.36 2.00
C LEU A 166 9.56 5.66 2.63
N THR A 167 10.85 5.97 2.49
CA THR A 167 11.37 7.29 2.83
C THR A 167 11.58 8.09 1.57
N MET A 168 11.12 9.35 1.55
CA MET A 168 11.34 10.30 0.46
C MET A 168 12.23 11.45 0.94
N LYS A 169 13.27 11.77 0.17
CA LYS A 169 14.18 12.87 0.51
C LYS A 169 14.65 13.65 -0.72
N MET A 170 15.08 14.89 -0.48
CA MET A 170 15.87 15.64 -1.47
C MET A 170 17.28 15.05 -1.59
N GLY A 171 17.83 15.04 -2.81
CA GLY A 171 19.21 14.61 -3.03
C GLY A 171 19.64 14.66 -4.50
N THR A 172 20.70 13.91 -4.82
CA THR A 172 21.21 13.76 -6.18
C THR A 172 20.71 12.48 -6.80
N VAL A 173 20.24 12.57 -8.04
CA VAL A 173 19.83 11.44 -8.88
C VAL A 173 20.62 11.47 -10.20
N ASN A 174 20.52 10.41 -11.00
CA ASN A 174 21.19 10.37 -12.29
C ASN A 174 20.71 11.52 -13.20
N PRO A 175 21.60 12.15 -13.98
CA PRO A 175 21.23 13.23 -14.89
C PRO A 175 20.05 12.86 -15.78
N GLY A 176 19.09 13.78 -15.92
CA GLY A 176 17.89 13.58 -16.74
C GLY A 176 16.75 12.84 -16.05
N LYS A 177 16.90 12.41 -14.79
CA LYS A 177 15.81 11.87 -13.97
C LYS A 177 15.37 12.86 -12.91
N TYR A 178 14.06 12.98 -12.69
CA TYR A 178 13.53 13.84 -11.63
C TYR A 178 13.62 13.18 -10.25
N ALA A 179 13.29 11.90 -10.18
CA ALA A 179 13.37 11.09 -8.97
C ALA A 179 13.86 9.68 -9.29
N ALA A 180 14.23 8.93 -8.25
CA ALA A 180 14.57 7.53 -8.36
C ALA A 180 14.31 6.78 -7.05
N THR A 181 13.72 5.59 -7.18
CA THR A 181 13.54 4.63 -6.08
C THR A 181 14.71 3.66 -5.98
N THR A 182 15.16 3.40 -4.76
CA THR A 182 16.22 2.43 -4.46
C THR A 182 15.83 1.55 -3.29
N LYS A 183 16.31 0.30 -3.30
CA LYS A 183 16.15 -0.63 -2.18
C LYS A 183 17.20 -0.35 -1.12
N VAL A 184 16.75 -0.13 0.12
CA VAL A 184 17.62 -0.01 1.30
C VAL A 184 17.79 -1.38 1.96
N SER A 185 16.67 -2.06 2.20
CA SER A 185 16.60 -3.44 2.69
C SER A 185 15.30 -4.08 2.22
N LYS A 186 15.06 -5.34 2.57
CA LYS A 186 13.77 -6.00 2.25
C LYS A 186 12.60 -5.15 2.78
N ASN A 187 11.61 -4.87 1.93
CA ASN A 187 10.41 -4.06 2.23
C ASN A 187 10.71 -2.67 2.81
N ASN A 188 11.86 -2.09 2.44
CA ASN A 188 12.28 -0.77 2.88
C ASN A 188 13.00 -0.05 1.72
N TYR A 189 12.40 1.04 1.25
CA TYR A 189 12.80 1.72 0.03
C TYR A 189 13.03 3.22 0.27
N LEU A 190 13.87 3.80 -0.58
CA LEU A 190 14.23 5.21 -0.54
C LEU A 190 13.96 5.83 -1.92
N VAL A 191 13.10 6.84 -1.94
CA VAL A 191 12.95 7.76 -3.07
C VAL A 191 13.86 8.95 -2.85
N THR A 192 14.72 9.22 -3.82
CA THR A 192 15.49 10.46 -3.88
C THR A 192 14.91 11.34 -4.97
N VAL A 193 14.53 12.58 -4.63
CA VAL A 193 14.04 13.60 -5.56
C VAL A 193 15.15 14.63 -5.78
N THR A 194 15.39 15.03 -7.02
CA THR A 194 16.44 16.01 -7.33
C THR A 194 16.18 17.35 -6.65
N GLN A 195 17.24 17.93 -6.07
CA GLN A 195 17.16 19.19 -5.34
C GLN A 195 17.25 20.43 -6.25
N ASN A 196 18.02 20.35 -7.34
CA ASN A 196 18.41 21.52 -8.13
C ASN A 196 18.00 21.45 -9.61
N ASP A 197 17.51 20.30 -10.06
CA ASP A 197 17.05 20.14 -11.44
C ASP A 197 15.53 20.33 -11.53
N PHE A 198 15.04 20.64 -12.73
CA PHE A 198 13.60 20.76 -13.02
C PHE A 198 12.88 21.79 -12.13
N THR A 199 13.56 22.91 -11.84
CA THR A 199 13.01 24.00 -11.00
C THR A 199 11.74 24.63 -11.58
N THR A 200 11.57 24.57 -12.90
CA THR A 200 10.38 25.05 -13.61
C THR A 200 9.25 24.04 -13.69
N ALA A 201 9.46 22.79 -13.24
CA ALA A 201 8.45 21.76 -13.34
C ALA A 201 7.22 22.08 -12.51
N SER A 202 6.05 21.86 -13.12
CA SER A 202 4.77 22.07 -12.49
C SER A 202 4.57 21.10 -11.33
N LYS A 203 3.71 21.49 -10.39
CA LYS A 203 3.29 20.62 -9.28
C LYS A 203 2.59 19.35 -9.79
N LEU A 204 1.92 19.40 -10.96
CA LEU A 204 1.34 18.20 -11.58
C LEU A 204 2.43 17.22 -12.04
N TYR A 205 3.49 17.71 -12.70
CA TYR A 205 4.65 16.87 -13.04
C TYR A 205 5.27 16.22 -11.81
N ARG A 206 5.47 17.02 -10.75
CA ARG A 206 6.05 16.56 -9.49
C ARG A 206 5.16 15.53 -8.79
N ALA A 207 3.84 15.75 -8.76
CA ALA A 207 2.88 14.79 -8.22
C ALA A 207 2.90 13.46 -9.00
N THR A 208 2.93 13.51 -10.34
CA THR A 208 3.08 12.33 -11.19
C THR A 208 4.33 11.54 -10.85
N ALA A 209 5.47 12.22 -10.69
CA ALA A 209 6.71 11.55 -10.32
C ALA A 209 6.64 10.91 -8.92
N LEU A 210 6.10 11.61 -7.91
CA LEU A 210 5.99 11.05 -6.56
C LEU A 210 5.08 9.82 -6.50
N LEU A 211 3.95 9.84 -7.19
CA LEU A 211 3.08 8.68 -7.35
C LEU A 211 3.79 7.53 -8.08
N HIS A 212 4.48 7.84 -9.17
CA HIS A 212 5.25 6.88 -9.96
C HIS A 212 6.31 6.17 -9.10
N GLU A 213 7.08 6.92 -8.30
CA GLU A 213 8.09 6.36 -7.40
C GLU A 213 7.47 5.54 -6.24
N THR A 214 6.28 5.92 -5.77
CA THR A 214 5.55 5.11 -4.77
C THR A 214 5.14 3.76 -5.35
N ILE A 215 4.65 3.73 -6.60
CA ILE A 215 4.31 2.48 -7.28
C ILE A 215 5.56 1.64 -7.58
N HIS A 216 6.69 2.27 -7.91
CA HIS A 216 7.98 1.59 -8.03
C HIS A 216 8.34 0.83 -6.74
N ALA A 217 8.22 1.48 -5.58
CA ALA A 217 8.49 0.85 -4.30
C ALA A 217 7.55 -0.33 -4.02
N TYR A 218 6.26 -0.20 -4.37
CA TYR A 218 5.32 -1.32 -4.30
C TYR A 218 5.74 -2.49 -5.19
N MET A 219 6.08 -2.25 -6.45
CA MET A 219 6.54 -3.32 -7.36
C MET A 219 7.81 -4.00 -6.83
N LEU A 220 8.76 -3.23 -6.27
CA LEU A 220 9.94 -3.78 -5.61
C LEU A 220 9.57 -4.65 -4.40
N SER A 221 8.55 -4.29 -3.63
CA SER A 221 8.07 -5.10 -2.48
C SER A 221 7.51 -6.46 -2.90
N ILE A 222 6.85 -6.53 -4.05
CA ILE A 222 6.38 -7.80 -4.61
C ILE A 222 7.58 -8.66 -5.03
N VAL A 223 8.57 -8.06 -5.69
CA VAL A 223 9.78 -8.77 -6.14
C VAL A 223 10.62 -9.26 -4.96
N ASP A 224 10.70 -8.47 -3.88
CA ASP A 224 11.51 -8.77 -2.70
C ASP A 224 11.03 -9.96 -1.87
N ASP A 225 9.73 -10.29 -1.92
CA ASP A 225 9.18 -11.43 -1.19
C ASP A 225 9.46 -12.78 -1.86
N TYR A 226 9.86 -12.77 -3.14
CA TYR A 226 10.23 -13.96 -3.89
C TYR A 226 11.77 -14.08 -3.92
N ASN A 227 12.34 -14.83 -2.96
CA ASN A 227 13.77 -15.06 -2.65
C ASN A 227 14.72 -15.47 -3.83
N THR A 228 14.28 -15.44 -5.08
CA THR A 228 14.98 -15.91 -6.28
C THR A 228 15.08 -14.81 -7.33
N TYR A 229 15.65 -13.66 -6.98
CA TYR A 229 15.97 -12.63 -7.97
C TYR A 229 17.46 -12.32 -8.01
N PRO A 230 18.08 -12.22 -9.20
CA PRO A 230 19.50 -11.91 -9.33
C PRO A 230 19.75 -10.55 -8.68
N THR A 231 20.51 -10.57 -7.60
CA THR A 231 20.90 -9.44 -6.74
C THR A 231 21.66 -8.32 -7.47
N ASN A 232 21.81 -8.40 -8.80
CA ASN A 232 22.74 -7.60 -9.60
C ASN A 232 22.08 -6.90 -10.81
N ALA A 233 20.79 -7.09 -11.08
CA ALA A 233 20.11 -6.33 -12.12
C ALA A 233 19.88 -4.89 -11.62
N PRO A 234 20.31 -3.83 -12.33
CA PRO A 234 20.13 -2.47 -11.88
C PRO A 234 18.63 -2.14 -11.89
N PHE A 235 18.03 -2.04 -10.70
CA PHE A 235 16.62 -1.67 -10.47
C PHE A 235 16.28 -0.23 -10.87
N THR A 236 17.05 0.37 -11.76
CA THR A 236 16.89 1.75 -12.22
C THR A 236 16.02 1.87 -13.47
N ASP A 237 15.61 0.75 -14.08
CA ASP A 237 14.80 0.73 -15.31
C ASP A 237 13.37 0.24 -15.02
N PHE A 238 12.41 1.15 -15.10
CA PHE A 238 11.00 0.85 -14.85
C PHE A 238 10.41 -0.21 -15.81
N PRO A 239 10.67 -0.16 -17.13
CA PRO A 239 10.20 -1.19 -18.06
C PRO A 239 10.53 -2.63 -17.64
N GLU A 240 11.76 -2.89 -17.24
CA GLU A 240 12.17 -4.23 -16.79
C GLU A 240 11.50 -4.59 -15.45
N LEU A 241 11.44 -3.66 -14.49
CA LEU A 241 10.73 -3.88 -13.22
C LEU A 241 9.24 -4.21 -13.45
N PHE A 242 8.57 -3.47 -14.32
CA PHE A 242 7.17 -3.68 -14.66
C PHE A 242 6.95 -5.07 -15.25
N LYS A 243 7.81 -5.48 -16.20
CA LYS A 243 7.76 -6.83 -16.79
C LYS A 243 7.87 -7.92 -15.72
N ILE A 244 8.81 -7.79 -14.80
CA ILE A 244 9.00 -8.75 -13.70
C ILE A 244 7.77 -8.78 -12.80
N TYR A 245 7.28 -7.62 -12.40
CA TYR A 245 6.08 -7.47 -11.58
C TYR A 245 4.87 -8.18 -12.22
N VAL A 246 4.60 -7.96 -13.50
CA VAL A 246 3.51 -8.61 -14.24
C VAL A 246 3.71 -10.14 -14.28
N SER A 247 4.93 -10.61 -14.62
CA SER A 247 5.26 -12.03 -14.60
C SER A 247 5.02 -12.68 -13.23
N LYS A 248 5.33 -11.97 -12.14
CA LYS A 248 5.19 -12.50 -10.78
C LYS A 248 3.75 -12.54 -10.30
N ILE A 249 2.96 -11.49 -10.50
CA ILE A 249 1.54 -11.50 -10.12
C ILE A 249 0.78 -12.61 -10.85
N ASN A 250 1.17 -12.90 -12.10
CA ASN A 250 0.51 -13.93 -12.91
C ASN A 250 1.11 -15.33 -12.76
N ASN A 251 2.18 -15.52 -11.98
CA ASN A 251 2.93 -16.79 -11.88
C ASN A 251 3.39 -17.35 -13.26
N VAL A 252 3.79 -16.48 -14.19
CA VAL A 252 4.29 -16.88 -15.51
C VAL A 252 5.63 -16.18 -15.78
N ASP A 253 6.69 -16.92 -16.06
CA ASP A 253 8.04 -16.35 -16.27
C ASP A 253 8.13 -15.41 -17.49
N ASN A 254 7.15 -15.47 -18.41
CA ASN A 254 6.94 -14.53 -19.49
C ASN A 254 5.45 -14.22 -19.59
N ALA A 255 4.97 -13.28 -18.79
CA ALA A 255 3.58 -12.87 -18.89
C ALA A 255 3.22 -12.49 -20.33
N GLU A 256 2.05 -12.94 -20.80
CA GLU A 256 1.59 -12.62 -22.15
C GLU A 256 1.35 -11.11 -22.29
N ILE A 257 1.31 -10.60 -23.53
CA ILE A 257 1.05 -9.18 -23.79
C ILE A 257 -0.28 -8.75 -23.16
N ALA A 258 -1.30 -9.62 -23.17
CA ALA A 258 -2.59 -9.35 -22.53
C ALA A 258 -2.46 -9.07 -21.02
N GLN A 259 -1.62 -9.83 -20.31
CA GLN A 259 -1.38 -9.62 -18.87
C GLN A 259 -0.64 -8.30 -18.59
N HIS A 260 0.29 -7.92 -19.46
CA HIS A 260 0.95 -6.61 -19.38
C HIS A 260 -0.03 -5.47 -19.67
N GLU A 261 -0.97 -5.67 -20.59
CA GLU A 261 -2.03 -4.71 -20.90
C GLU A 261 -3.00 -4.52 -19.73
N ASP A 262 -3.46 -5.61 -19.11
CA ASP A 262 -4.37 -5.53 -17.96
C ASP A 262 -3.73 -4.78 -16.78
N MET A 263 -2.47 -5.08 -16.47
CA MET A 263 -1.74 -4.38 -15.40
C MET A 263 -1.41 -2.93 -15.76
N ALA A 264 -1.12 -2.64 -17.03
CA ALA A 264 -0.94 -1.27 -17.49
C ALA A 264 -2.24 -0.48 -17.37
N ASN A 265 -3.38 -1.07 -17.72
CA ASN A 265 -4.67 -0.40 -17.59
C ASN A 265 -5.01 -0.08 -16.13
N LYS A 266 -4.75 -1.00 -15.19
CA LYS A 266 -4.90 -0.73 -13.75
C LYS A 266 -4.00 0.40 -13.28
N TYR A 267 -2.73 0.38 -13.68
CA TYR A 267 -1.75 1.44 -13.39
C TYR A 267 -2.21 2.80 -13.90
N ILE A 268 -2.61 2.87 -15.18
CA ILE A 268 -3.03 4.10 -15.84
C ILE A 268 -4.30 4.66 -15.20
N ASP A 269 -5.31 3.81 -14.96
CA ASP A 269 -6.57 4.24 -14.34
C ASP A 269 -6.34 4.78 -12.92
N ALA A 270 -5.54 4.05 -12.12
CA ALA A 270 -5.23 4.45 -10.75
C ALA A 270 -4.47 5.79 -10.72
N MET A 271 -3.40 5.92 -11.49
CA MET A 271 -2.62 7.16 -11.55
C MET A 271 -3.41 8.33 -12.10
N ALA A 272 -4.14 8.15 -13.20
CA ALA A 272 -4.90 9.24 -13.81
C ALA A 272 -6.00 9.74 -12.87
N SER A 273 -6.67 8.83 -12.14
CA SER A 273 -7.67 9.20 -11.13
C SER A 273 -7.07 10.04 -10.00
N ALA A 274 -5.93 9.63 -9.47
CA ALA A 274 -5.25 10.34 -8.38
C ALA A 274 -4.77 11.73 -8.82
N LEU A 275 -4.19 11.83 -10.01
CA LEU A 275 -3.75 13.10 -10.58
C LEU A 275 -4.91 14.04 -10.89
N GLU A 276 -6.05 13.50 -11.36
CA GLU A 276 -7.27 14.27 -11.57
C GLU A 276 -7.78 14.87 -10.25
N GLU A 277 -7.82 14.08 -9.17
CA GLU A 277 -8.29 14.58 -7.87
C GLU A 277 -7.32 15.57 -7.23
N TYR A 278 -6.01 15.29 -7.31
CA TYR A 278 -4.97 16.23 -6.91
C TYR A 278 -5.08 17.58 -7.63
N GLN A 279 -5.32 17.57 -8.94
CA GLN A 279 -5.46 18.81 -9.71
C GLN A 279 -6.75 19.58 -9.34
N LYS A 280 -7.85 18.85 -9.07
CA LYS A 280 -9.11 19.44 -8.61
C LYS A 280 -8.95 20.15 -7.27
N SER A 281 -8.23 19.55 -6.32
CA SER A 281 -8.02 20.14 -4.99
C SER A 281 -7.09 21.36 -5.01
N THR A 282 -6.24 21.50 -6.03
CA THR A 282 -5.26 22.59 -6.14
C THR A 282 -5.69 23.77 -7.00
N THR A 283 -6.41 23.53 -8.10
CA THR A 283 -6.66 24.56 -9.13
C THR A 283 -8.05 24.53 -9.76
N GLY A 284 -8.90 23.56 -9.40
CA GLY A 284 -10.30 23.51 -9.85
C GLY A 284 -10.52 23.14 -11.31
N ILE A 285 -9.53 22.58 -12.00
CA ILE A 285 -9.63 22.15 -13.41
C ILE A 285 -9.55 20.61 -13.44
N PRO A 286 -10.42 19.86 -14.17
CA PRO A 286 -11.29 20.35 -15.24
C PRO A 286 -12.76 19.83 -15.33
N SER A 287 -13.54 20.50 -16.19
CA SER A 287 -14.98 20.30 -16.44
C SER A 287 -15.35 19.58 -17.76
N SER A 288 -14.40 19.06 -18.55
CA SER A 288 -14.67 18.30 -19.79
C SER A 288 -13.87 16.97 -19.94
N LEU A 289 -14.04 16.26 -21.06
CA LEU A 289 -13.37 14.98 -21.36
C LEU A 289 -11.94 15.17 -21.92
N ALA A 290 -11.71 16.20 -22.75
CA ALA A 290 -10.37 16.55 -23.29
C ALA A 290 -9.38 16.91 -22.17
N ASP A 291 -9.96 17.47 -21.13
CA ASP A 291 -9.43 17.83 -19.84
C ASP A 291 -8.93 16.64 -19.00
N LYS A 292 -9.59 15.47 -19.08
CA LYS A 292 -9.13 14.22 -18.42
C LYS A 292 -7.97 13.57 -19.17
N GLN A 293 -7.82 13.83 -20.47
CA GLN A 293 -6.73 13.29 -21.28
C GLN A 293 -5.36 13.72 -20.75
N VAL A 294 -5.28 14.89 -20.12
CA VAL A 294 -4.06 15.38 -19.46
C VAL A 294 -3.55 14.39 -18.42
N PHE A 295 -4.44 13.90 -17.55
CA PHE A 295 -4.06 12.96 -16.48
C PHE A 295 -3.73 11.58 -17.02
N LEU A 296 -4.43 11.13 -18.07
CA LEU A 296 -4.09 9.91 -18.79
C LEU A 296 -2.72 10.00 -19.46
N ASP A 297 -2.40 11.11 -20.11
CA ASP A 297 -1.10 11.33 -20.75
C ASP A 297 0.02 11.37 -19.70
N MET A 298 -0.21 12.02 -18.56
CA MET A 298 0.73 12.01 -17.44
C MET A 298 0.89 10.61 -16.84
N ALA A 299 -0.16 9.81 -16.72
CA ALA A 299 -0.05 8.43 -16.27
C ALA A 299 0.72 7.56 -17.29
N TRP A 300 0.43 7.72 -18.59
CA TRP A 300 1.14 7.01 -19.67
C TRP A 300 2.62 7.37 -19.74
N SER A 301 3.00 8.59 -19.35
CA SER A 301 4.41 8.98 -19.26
C SER A 301 5.23 8.05 -18.33
N GLY A 302 4.61 7.52 -17.27
CA GLY A 302 5.24 6.58 -16.36
C GLY A 302 5.51 5.20 -16.99
N LEU A 303 4.83 4.85 -18.09
CA LEU A 303 5.01 3.58 -18.78
C LEU A 303 5.91 3.69 -20.04
N GLN A 304 6.50 4.85 -20.32
CA GLN A 304 7.35 5.05 -21.49
C GLN A 304 8.48 4.00 -21.54
N GLY A 305 8.68 3.41 -22.73
CA GLY A 305 9.68 2.37 -22.97
C GLY A 305 9.24 0.95 -22.62
N THR A 306 8.12 0.75 -21.92
CA THR A 306 7.55 -0.59 -21.69
C THR A 306 7.05 -1.21 -23.01
N ALA A 307 7.01 -2.55 -23.07
CA ALA A 307 6.47 -3.27 -24.24
C ALA A 307 5.02 -2.89 -24.56
N VAL A 308 4.20 -2.70 -23.52
CA VAL A 308 2.80 -2.28 -23.65
C VAL A 308 2.65 -0.86 -24.21
N TYR A 309 3.45 0.10 -23.72
CA TYR A 309 3.46 1.46 -24.23
C TYR A 309 3.86 1.49 -25.72
N ASN A 310 4.96 0.82 -26.05
CA ASN A 310 5.49 0.78 -27.41
C ASN A 310 4.48 0.16 -28.39
N LYS A 311 3.84 -0.95 -27.99
CA LYS A 311 2.80 -1.60 -28.79
C LYS A 311 1.59 -0.68 -29.01
N LYS A 312 1.01 -0.10 -27.94
CA LYS A 312 -0.16 0.78 -28.06
C LYS A 312 0.14 2.06 -28.85
N SER A 313 1.36 2.57 -28.78
CA SER A 313 1.83 3.70 -29.61
C SER A 313 1.91 3.31 -31.09
N GLN A 314 2.51 2.15 -31.41
CA GLN A 314 2.60 1.64 -32.79
C GLN A 314 1.23 1.36 -33.40
N GLU A 315 0.27 0.89 -32.60
CA GLU A 315 -1.12 0.65 -33.01
C GLU A 315 -1.94 1.95 -33.12
N GLY A 316 -1.38 3.10 -32.72
CA GLY A 316 -2.09 4.39 -32.71
C GLY A 316 -3.19 4.50 -31.66
N ILE A 317 -3.21 3.60 -30.67
CA ILE A 317 -4.16 3.62 -29.55
C ILE A 317 -3.82 4.77 -28.59
N ILE A 318 -2.53 5.02 -28.37
CA ILE A 318 -2.03 6.18 -27.64
C ILE A 318 -1.20 7.06 -28.57
N ASP A 319 -1.20 8.37 -28.31
CA ASP A 319 -0.47 9.36 -29.10
C ASP A 319 0.82 9.74 -28.37
N ASP A 320 1.92 9.08 -28.74
CA ASP A 320 3.25 9.32 -28.17
C ASP A 320 3.74 10.76 -28.36
N THR A 321 3.36 11.40 -29.46
CA THR A 321 3.72 12.81 -29.73
C THR A 321 3.00 13.72 -28.76
N ARG A 322 1.70 13.52 -28.55
CA ARG A 322 0.91 14.27 -27.55
C ARG A 322 1.43 14.06 -26.14
N ILE A 323 1.71 12.82 -25.76
CA ILE A 323 2.24 12.47 -24.43
C ILE A 323 3.60 13.17 -24.20
N THR A 324 4.50 13.10 -25.17
CA THR A 324 5.81 13.77 -25.10
C THR A 324 5.67 15.29 -25.01
N ALA A 325 4.76 15.89 -25.78
CA ALA A 325 4.46 17.32 -25.72
C ALA A 325 3.92 17.73 -24.34
N ARG A 326 3.00 16.93 -23.77
CA ARG A 326 2.44 17.12 -22.42
C ARG A 326 3.53 17.07 -21.35
N ILE A 327 4.40 16.06 -21.38
CA ILE A 327 5.56 15.96 -20.48
C ILE A 327 6.41 17.23 -20.59
N GLY A 328 6.78 17.62 -21.81
CA GLY A 328 7.59 18.82 -22.03
C GLY A 328 6.94 20.10 -21.52
N ALA A 329 5.62 20.22 -21.64
CA ALA A 329 4.89 21.38 -21.12
C ALA A 329 4.94 21.43 -19.58
N GLU A 330 4.58 20.33 -18.91
CA GLU A 330 4.58 20.26 -17.44
C GLU A 330 5.99 20.35 -16.84
N LEU A 331 6.99 19.75 -17.50
CA LEU A 331 8.40 19.79 -17.08
C LEU A 331 8.98 21.21 -17.08
N ASN A 332 8.61 22.00 -18.10
CA ASN A 332 9.10 23.36 -18.25
C ASN A 332 8.14 24.40 -17.64
N GLY A 333 6.95 23.99 -17.17
CA GLY A 333 5.93 24.87 -16.63
C GLY A 333 5.37 25.88 -17.64
N VAL A 334 5.51 25.61 -18.95
CA VAL A 334 5.17 26.53 -20.05
C VAL A 334 4.56 25.80 -21.23
N TYR A 335 4.23 26.52 -22.30
CA TYR A 335 3.81 25.93 -23.57
C TYR A 335 4.94 25.13 -24.22
N SER A 336 4.64 23.90 -24.64
CA SER A 336 5.54 23.03 -25.40
C SER A 336 4.74 22.25 -26.46
N GLN A 337 5.18 22.32 -27.72
CA GLN A 337 4.69 21.46 -28.81
C GLN A 337 3.15 21.32 -28.89
N GLY A 338 2.40 22.42 -28.75
CA GLY A 338 0.93 22.39 -28.84
C GLY A 338 0.20 22.22 -27.51
N GLN A 339 0.91 22.04 -26.40
CA GLN A 339 0.35 21.81 -25.07
C GLN A 339 0.78 22.93 -24.11
N TYR A 340 -0.15 23.44 -23.31
CA TYR A 340 0.16 24.31 -22.16
C TYR A 340 0.26 23.47 -20.88
N ALA A 341 1.21 23.81 -20.00
CA ALA A 341 1.22 23.27 -18.65
C ALA A 341 -0.10 23.56 -17.93
N VAL A 342 -0.68 22.53 -17.33
CA VAL A 342 -1.92 22.58 -16.54
C VAL A 342 -1.58 22.74 -15.06
N GLY A 343 -0.51 22.08 -14.60
CA GLY A 343 -0.01 22.28 -13.25
C GLY A 343 0.59 23.68 -13.08
N GLN A 344 0.44 24.25 -11.88
CA GLN A 344 1.15 25.46 -11.48
C GLN A 344 2.55 25.11 -10.95
N PRO A 345 3.55 25.99 -11.08
CA PRO A 345 4.88 25.72 -10.53
C PRO A 345 4.88 25.86 -8.99
N CYS A 346 5.99 25.49 -8.33
CA CYS A 346 6.14 25.53 -6.87
C CYS A 346 6.35 26.94 -6.27
N ASN A 347 6.27 27.98 -7.10
CA ASN A 347 6.75 29.34 -6.84
C ASN A 347 5.86 30.15 -5.91
#